data_AF-A0A1R1Y1L4-F1
#
_entry.id   AF-A0A1R1Y1L4-F1
#
_cell.length_a   1.000
_cell.length_b   1.000
_cell.length_c   1.000
_cell.angle_alpha   90.00
_cell.angle_beta   90.00
_cell.angle_gamma   90.00
#
_symmetry.space_group_name_H-M   'P 1'
#
loop_
_entity.id
_entity.type
_entity.pdbx_description
1 polymer ?
#
loop_
_entity_poly.entity_id
_entity_poly.type
_entity_poly.pdbx_seq_one_letter_code
_entity_poly.pdbx_strand_id
1 'polypeptide(L)'
;MGNSKLIIGFISVYLMGGAFFGVFGEDWKSLGIQRPIFQQNNRFYDKRRTAVRNSMKHAWEGYRKYAFGKDELLPVTKKWSNK
;
A
#
# COMPACT_ATOMS: atom_id res chain seq x y z
N MET A 1 -12.32 -36.50 -29.95
CA MET A 1 -11.67 -36.66 -28.63
C MET A 1 -10.57 -35.62 -28.52
N GLY A 2 -10.59 -34.76 -27.50
CA GLY A 2 -9.49 -33.84 -27.20
C GLY A 2 -9.67 -32.38 -27.64
N ASN A 3 -10.73 -31.74 -27.12
CA ASN A 3 -10.84 -30.29 -27.06
C ASN A 3 -9.73 -29.68 -26.19
N SER A 4 -9.51 -28.36 -26.31
CA SER A 4 -8.75 -27.47 -25.41
C SER A 4 -7.28 -27.18 -25.76
N LYS A 5 -7.06 -26.40 -26.82
CA LYS A 5 -5.82 -25.62 -27.02
C LYS A 5 -6.03 -24.10 -27.00
N LEU A 6 -7.11 -23.62 -26.37
CA LEU A 6 -7.51 -22.21 -26.43
C LEU A 6 -7.94 -21.61 -25.07
N ILE A 7 -7.54 -22.22 -23.93
CA ILE A 7 -7.84 -21.68 -22.58
C ILE A 7 -6.64 -21.87 -21.64
N ILE A 8 -5.45 -21.42 -22.03
CA ILE A 8 -4.32 -21.23 -21.10
C ILE A 8 -3.87 -19.75 -21.10
N GLY A 9 -4.75 -18.85 -21.55
CA GLY A 9 -4.52 -17.40 -21.53
C GLY A 9 -5.39 -16.63 -20.54
N PHE A 10 -6.40 -17.24 -19.92
CA PHE A 10 -7.44 -16.49 -19.20
C PHE A 10 -7.87 -17.05 -17.82
N ILE A 11 -7.25 -18.13 -17.32
CA ILE A 11 -7.53 -18.67 -15.97
C ILE A 11 -6.29 -18.57 -15.07
N SER A 12 -5.70 -17.37 -14.99
CA SER A 12 -4.79 -17.03 -13.87
C SER A 12 -5.25 -15.80 -13.09
N VAL A 13 -6.34 -15.16 -13.49
CA VAL A 13 -6.87 -13.94 -12.88
C VAL A 13 -8.08 -14.19 -11.97
N TYR A 14 -8.56 -15.44 -11.83
CA TYR A 14 -9.82 -15.70 -11.14
C TYR A 14 -9.78 -16.85 -10.12
N LEU A 15 -8.67 -17.02 -9.39
CA LEU A 15 -8.63 -17.92 -8.22
C LEU A 15 -7.53 -17.60 -7.20
N MET A 16 -7.20 -16.32 -7.04
CA MET A 16 -6.59 -15.79 -5.80
C MET A 16 -7.24 -14.46 -5.39
N GLY A 17 -8.56 -14.36 -5.60
CA GLY A 17 -9.38 -13.44 -4.82
C GLY A 17 -9.56 -14.03 -3.42
N GLY A 18 -8.95 -13.41 -2.41
CA GLY A 18 -9.20 -13.79 -1.01
C GLY A 18 -8.04 -13.68 -0.02
N ALA A 19 -6.89 -13.11 -0.37
CA ALA A 19 -5.75 -13.01 0.57
C ALA A 19 -5.10 -11.61 0.64
N PHE A 20 -5.90 -10.53 0.51
CA PHE A 20 -5.39 -9.15 0.56
C PHE A 20 -5.86 -8.31 1.77
N PHE A 21 -6.62 -8.86 2.71
CA PHE A 21 -7.13 -8.07 3.86
C PHE A 21 -7.11 -8.78 5.22
N GLY A 22 -6.25 -9.77 5.43
CA GLY A 22 -6.08 -10.42 6.73
C GLY A 22 -4.63 -10.38 7.20
N VAL A 23 -4.42 -9.99 8.46
CA VAL A 23 -3.23 -10.31 9.27
C VAL A 23 -2.02 -9.41 9.01
N PHE A 24 -2.15 -8.17 9.52
CA PHE A 24 -1.04 -7.54 10.24
C PHE A 24 -0.62 -8.48 11.39
N GLY A 25 0.57 -9.06 11.27
CA GLY A 25 1.24 -9.74 12.37
C GLY A 25 1.11 -11.26 12.35
N GLU A 26 1.93 -11.92 11.53
CA GLU A 26 2.39 -13.27 11.86
C GLU A 26 3.75 -13.53 11.21
N ASP A 27 4.60 -14.19 11.98
CA ASP A 27 6.06 -14.24 11.93
C ASP A 27 6.69 -14.62 10.56
N TRP A 28 7.27 -13.63 9.88
CA TRP A 28 8.08 -13.81 8.67
C TRP A 28 9.52 -14.25 8.99
N LYS A 29 9.85 -14.47 10.27
CA LYS A 29 11.19 -14.89 10.74
C LYS A 29 11.47 -16.39 10.62
N SER A 30 10.45 -17.23 10.41
CA SER A 30 10.56 -18.70 10.44
C SER A 30 11.11 -19.31 9.15
N LEU A 31 11.03 -18.59 8.02
CA LEU A 31 11.64 -19.02 6.77
C LEU A 31 13.07 -18.49 6.76
N GLY A 32 14.06 -19.35 6.99
CA GLY A 32 15.51 -19.05 7.03
C GLY A 32 16.11 -18.51 5.71
N ILE A 33 15.36 -17.70 4.98
CA ILE A 33 15.77 -16.91 3.84
C ILE A 33 16.60 -15.75 4.37
N GLN A 34 17.90 -15.99 4.56
CA GLN A 34 18.87 -14.92 4.74
C GLN A 34 18.83 -14.04 3.49
N ARG A 35 18.18 -12.88 3.60
CA ARG A 35 18.19 -11.85 2.57
C ARG A 35 19.62 -11.30 2.46
N PRO A 36 20.34 -11.51 1.35
CA PRO A 36 21.72 -11.05 1.24
C PRO A 36 21.77 -9.51 1.19
N ILE A 37 22.54 -8.93 2.13
CA ILE A 37 23.15 -7.59 2.14
C ILE A 37 22.19 -6.39 1.89
N PHE A 38 21.38 -6.03 2.90
CA PHE A 38 20.57 -4.79 2.91
C PHE A 38 21.21 -3.59 3.65
N GLN A 39 22.43 -3.70 4.17
CA GLN A 39 22.94 -2.68 5.11
C GLN A 39 23.31 -1.34 4.45
N GLN A 40 23.88 -1.33 3.24
CA GLN A 40 24.30 -0.07 2.61
C GLN A 40 23.12 0.73 2.00
N ASN A 41 22.08 0.02 1.58
CA ASN A 41 20.87 0.57 0.99
C ASN A 41 19.90 1.18 2.03
N ASN A 42 20.02 0.81 3.30
CA ASN A 42 19.10 1.25 4.36
C ASN A 42 18.97 2.78 4.44
N ARG A 43 20.09 3.54 4.43
CA ARG A 43 20.02 5.00 4.58
C ARG A 43 19.23 5.70 3.48
N PHE A 44 19.30 5.21 2.23
CA PHE A 44 18.54 5.80 1.12
C PHE A 44 17.05 5.47 1.23
N TYR A 45 16.71 4.22 1.53
CA TYR A 45 15.32 3.82 1.75
C TYR A 45 14.72 4.52 2.99
N ASP A 46 15.50 4.75 4.03
CA ASP A 46 15.05 5.44 5.25
C ASP A 46 14.74 6.91 5.00
N LYS A 47 15.56 7.60 4.19
CA LYS A 47 15.26 8.97 3.76
C LYS A 47 13.96 9.05 2.97
N ARG A 48 13.75 8.13 2.02
CA ARG A 48 12.50 8.07 1.23
C ARG A 48 11.28 7.79 2.11
N ARG A 49 11.37 6.81 3.02
CA ARG A 49 10.29 6.51 3.98
C ARG A 49 9.98 7.70 4.87
N THR A 50 11.00 8.41 5.33
CA THR A 50 10.84 9.61 6.15
C THR A 50 10.18 10.74 5.37
N ALA A 51 10.56 10.96 4.12
CA ALA A 51 9.92 11.95 3.25
C ALA A 51 8.43 11.66 3.03
N VAL A 52 8.07 10.39 2.76
CA VAL A 52 6.67 9.96 2.62
C VAL A 52 5.92 10.18 3.93
N ARG A 53 6.49 9.77 5.07
CA ARG A 53 5.88 9.97 6.39
C ARG A 53 5.63 11.45 6.68
N ASN A 54 6.58 12.32 6.37
CA ASN A 54 6.43 13.76 6.59
C ASN A 54 5.36 14.37 5.69
N SER A 55 5.30 13.94 4.42
CA SER A 55 4.26 14.37 3.48
C SER A 55 2.86 13.96 3.96
N MET A 56 2.74 12.74 4.47
CA MET A 56 1.47 12.24 5.03
C MET A 56 1.06 12.99 6.30
N LYS A 57 2.02 13.28 7.20
CA LYS A 57 1.77 14.12 8.39
C LYS A 57 1.25 15.49 7.99
N HIS A 58 1.87 16.13 7.00
CA HIS A 58 1.44 17.44 6.50
C HIS A 58 0.02 17.40 5.92
N ALA A 59 -0.29 16.40 5.09
CA ALA A 59 -1.62 16.19 4.55
C ALA A 59 -2.66 15.97 5.66
N TRP A 60 -2.34 15.14 6.66
CA TRP A 60 -3.20 14.85 7.80
C TRP A 60 -3.44 16.07 8.69
N GLU A 61 -2.43 16.90 8.92
CA GLU A 61 -2.58 18.15 9.67
C GLU A 61 -3.55 19.10 8.95
N GLY A 62 -3.46 19.20 7.63
CA GLY A 62 -4.41 19.95 6.81
C GLY A 62 -5.83 19.41 6.95
N TYR A 63 -6.00 18.09 6.82
CA TYR A 63 -7.31 17.44 6.93
C TYR A 63 -7.90 17.63 8.33
N ARG A 64 -7.12 17.35 9.38
CA ARG A 64 -7.54 17.52 10.78
C ARG A 64 -7.99 18.96 11.06
N LYS A 65 -7.33 19.96 10.47
CA LYS A 65 -7.65 21.36 10.71
C LYS A 65 -8.87 21.86 9.94
N TYR A 66 -9.06 21.43 8.69
CA TYR A 66 -10.04 22.05 7.78
C TYR A 66 -11.17 21.11 7.32
N ALA A 67 -11.00 19.80 7.43
CA ALA A 67 -11.91 18.81 6.88
C ALA A 67 -12.19 17.63 7.83
N PHE A 68 -11.97 17.80 9.15
CA PHE A 68 -12.19 16.71 10.09
C PHE A 68 -13.67 16.30 10.14
N GLY A 69 -13.93 14.99 9.95
CA GLY A 69 -15.29 14.43 9.90
C GLY A 69 -16.01 14.64 8.57
N LYS A 70 -15.26 14.88 7.49
CA LYS A 70 -15.75 15.18 6.15
C LYS A 70 -15.01 14.29 5.16
N ASP A 71 -15.56 14.09 3.98
CA ASP A 71 -15.00 13.06 3.08
C ASP A 71 -13.66 13.51 2.49
N GLU A 72 -13.62 14.74 1.95
CA GLU A 72 -12.46 15.23 1.21
C GLU A 72 -12.02 16.63 1.69
N LEU A 73 -10.70 16.84 1.73
CA LEU A 73 -10.08 18.16 1.93
C LEU A 73 -9.78 18.82 0.59
N LEU A 74 -10.11 20.10 0.45
CA LEU A 74 -9.69 20.97 -0.64
C LEU A 74 -8.53 21.86 -0.17
N PRO A 75 -7.26 21.46 -0.38
CA PRO A 75 -6.11 22.08 0.31
C PRO A 75 -5.83 23.52 -0.12
N VAL A 76 -6.12 23.88 -1.37
CA VAL A 76 -5.87 25.24 -1.89
C VAL A 76 -6.85 26.26 -1.30
N THR A 77 -8.13 25.88 -1.19
CA THR A 77 -9.19 26.75 -0.68
C THR A 77 -9.41 26.62 0.82
N LYS A 78 -8.77 25.64 1.48
CA LYS A 78 -8.97 25.28 2.89
C LYS A 78 -10.43 24.97 3.21
N LYS A 79 -11.15 24.41 2.24
CA LYS A 79 -12.54 23.94 2.37
C LYS A 79 -12.57 22.42 2.31
N TRP A 80 -13.77 21.85 2.40
CA TRP A 80 -14.01 20.42 2.29
C TRP A 80 -15.01 20.08 1.17
N SER A 81 -15.25 18.80 0.94
CA SER A 81 -16.38 18.33 0.15
C SER A 81 -16.93 17.07 0.80
N ASN A 82 -18.25 16.96 0.83
CA ASN A 82 -18.95 15.72 1.16
C ASN A 82 -19.54 15.23 -0.15
N LYS A 83 -19.10 14.07 -0.62
CA LYS A 83 -19.40 13.60 -1.97
C LYS A 83 -20.47 12.52 -1.94
#